data_AF-A0AAN7HMD8-F1
#
_entry.id   AF-A0AAN7HMD8-F1
#
_cell.length_a   1.000
_cell.length_b   1.000
_cell.length_c   1.000
_cell.angle_alpha   90.00
_cell.angle_beta   90.00
_cell.angle_gamma   90.00
#
_symmetry.space_group_name_H-M   'P 1'
#
loop_
_entity.id
_entity.type
_entity.pdbx_description
1 polymer ?
#
loop_
_entity_poly.entity_id
_entity_poly.type
_entity_poly.pdbx_seq_one_letter_code
_entity_poly.pdbx_strand_id
1 'polypeptide(L)' 'MALASHSHCAHSFVMIKSDNTLIEWRCHVCHSGPFWFIWECRYCRLHTCRSCMDSA' A
#
# COMPACT_ATOMS: atom_id res chain seq x y z
N MET A 1 18.71 14.97 16.52
CA MET A 1 17.87 14.64 15.34
C MET A 1 17.02 13.44 15.71
N ALA A 2 15.74 13.66 16.02
CA ALA A 2 14.85 12.56 16.40
C ALA A 2 14.55 11.74 15.14
N LEU A 3 14.98 10.47 15.15
CA LEU A 3 14.57 9.47 14.18
C LEU A 3 13.05 9.38 14.26
N ALA A 4 12.35 9.64 13.15
CA ALA A 4 10.94 9.34 13.04
C ALA A 4 10.74 7.92 13.52
N SER A 5 10.08 7.76 14.67
CA SER A 5 9.65 6.47 15.16
C SER A 5 8.75 5.90 14.07
N HIS A 6 9.30 5.01 13.24
CA HIS A 6 8.50 4.03 12.52
C HIS A 6 7.77 3.27 13.61
N SER A 7 6.61 3.78 14.02
CA SER A 7 5.63 3.04 14.77
C SER A 7 5.44 1.76 13.98
N HIS A 8 6.03 0.66 14.47
CA HIS A 8 5.93 -0.67 13.88
C HIS A 8 4.44 -0.94 13.72
N CYS A 9 3.93 -0.68 12.52
CA CYS A 9 2.55 -0.97 12.21
C CYS A 9 2.51 -2.48 12.09
N ALA A 10 1.64 -3.14 12.85
CA ALA A 10 1.32 -4.54 12.61
C ALA A 10 0.54 -4.59 11.28
N HIS A 11 1.27 -4.54 10.17
CA HIS A 11 0.69 -4.34 8.86
C HIS A 11 -0.29 -5.47 8.55
N SER A 12 -1.58 -5.13 8.46
CA SER A 12 -2.63 -6.03 8.02
C SER A 12 -3.17 -5.50 6.71
N PHE A 13 -2.70 -6.06 5.61
CA PHE A 13 -3.08 -5.63 4.28
C PHE A 13 -4.37 -6.30 3.82
N VAL A 14 -5.20 -5.54 3.10
CA VAL A 14 -6.34 -6.06 2.35
C VAL A 14 -6.24 -5.64 0.89
N MET A 15 -6.65 -6.54 0.01
CA MET A 15 -6.72 -6.23 -1.41
C MET A 15 -7.94 -5.37 -1.69
N ILE A 16 -7.71 -4.18 -2.22
CA ILE A 16 -8.74 -3.30 -2.77
C ILE A 16 -8.71 -3.47 -4.29
N LYS A 17 -9.89 -3.73 -4.85
CA LYS A 17 -10.12 -3.71 -6.30
C LYS A 17 -11.08 -2.57 -6.58
N SER A 18 -10.78 -1.76 -7.60
CA SER A 18 -11.74 -0.79 -8.10
C SER A 18 -12.51 -1.45 -9.23
N ASP A 19 -13.84 -1.54 -9.10
CA ASP A 19 -14.70 -2.05 -10.17
C ASP A 19 -14.85 -1.05 -11.33
N ASN A 20 -14.37 0.18 -11.15
CA ASN A 20 -14.37 1.23 -12.16
C ASN A 20 -12.94 1.54 -12.65
N THR A 21 -12.83 1.91 -13.93
CA THR A 21 -11.56 2.26 -14.58
C THR A 21 -11.09 3.69 -14.24
N LEU A 22 -11.81 4.41 -13.37
CA LEU A 22 -11.46 5.79 -12.99
C LEU A 22 -10.35 5.84 -11.93
N ILE A 23 -10.11 4.75 -11.21
CA ILE A 23 -9.14 4.73 -10.11
C ILE A 23 -7.88 4.01 -10.57
N GLU A 24 -6.80 4.78 -10.72
CA GLU A 24 -5.47 4.26 -10.99
C GLU A 24 -4.72 4.04 -9.67
N TRP A 25 -4.39 2.79 -9.35
CA TRP A 25 -3.62 2.50 -8.15
C TRP A 25 -2.13 2.52 -8.42
N ARG A 26 -1.38 3.28 -7.62
CA ARG A 26 0.09 3.31 -7.67
C ARG A 26 0.65 2.92 -6.31
N CYS A 27 1.67 2.07 -6.31
CA CYS A 27 2.35 1.68 -5.07
C CYS A 27 3.05 2.89 -4.45
N HIS A 28 2.86 3.15 -3.16
CA HIS A 28 3.53 4.25 -2.46
C HIS A 28 5.01 3.98 -2.18
N VAL A 29 5.46 2.73 -2.32
CA VAL A 29 6.85 2.32 -2.02
C VAL A 29 7.71 2.34 -3.28
N CYS A 30 7.31 1.62 -4.33
CA CYS A 30 8.07 1.51 -5.58
C CYS A 30 7.58 2.46 -6.68
N HIS A 31 6.49 3.20 -6.45
CA HIS A 31 5.83 4.07 -7.43
C HIS A 31 5.44 3.37 -8.75
N SER A 32 5.47 2.04 -8.80
CA SER A 32 4.99 1.25 -9.93
C SER A 32 3.46 1.31 -10.01
N GLY A 33 2.95 1.17 -11.22
CA GLY A 33 1.52 1.23 -11.53
C GLY A 33 1.32 1.74 -12.96
N PRO A 34 0.06 1.89 -13.41
CA PRO A 34 -1.17 1.67 -12.64
C PRO A 34 -1.50 0.19 -12.45
N PHE A 35 -1.88 -0.19 -11.23
CA PHE A 35 -2.41 -1.51 -10.91
C PHE A 35 -3.94 -1.48 -10.87
N TRP A 36 -4.55 -2.61 -11.22
CA TRP A 36 -6.01 -2.79 -11.20
C TRP A 36 -6.53 -3.10 -9.79
N PHE A 37 -5.61 -3.49 -8.91
CA PHE A 37 -5.84 -3.74 -7.50
C PHE A 37 -4.60 -3.35 -6.71
N ILE A 38 -4.79 -3.00 -5.45
CA ILE A 38 -3.70 -2.61 -4.56
C ILE A 38 -3.95 -3.17 -3.17
N TRP A 39 -2.90 -3.26 -2.36
CA TRP A 39 -2.99 -3.70 -0.99
C TRP A 39 -2.99 -2.49 -0.07
N GLU A 40 -4.08 -2.27 0.66
CA GLU A 40 -4.17 -1.23 1.67
C GLU A 40 -3.99 -1.83 3.06
N CYS A 41 -3.09 -1.26 3.86
CA CYS A 41 -3.01 -1.60 5.28
C CYS A 41 -4.23 -1.03 6.02
N ARG A 42 -4.95 -1.89 6.75
CA ARG A 42 -6.14 -1.48 7.53
C ARG A 42 -5.85 -0.43 8.60
N TYR A 43 -4.62 -0.35 9.09
CA TYR A 43 -4.24 0.52 10.20
C TYR A 43 -3.63 1.83 9.74
N CYS A 44 -2.64 1.80 8.84
CA CYS A 44 -1.93 2.99 8.38
C CYS A 44 -2.38 3.50 7.00
N ARG A 45 -3.29 2.79 6.32
CA ARG A 45 -3.75 3.08 4.95
C ARG A 45 -2.63 3.22 3.92
N LEU A 46 -1.52 2.53 4.17
CA LEU A 46 -0.43 2.43 3.21
C LEU A 46 -0.88 1.57 2.02
N HIS A 47 -0.77 2.13 0.82
CA HIS A 47 -1.12 1.48 -0.43
C HIS A 47 0.14 0.90 -1.09
N THR A 48 0.20 -0.43 -1.20
CA THR A 48 1.37 -1.15 -1.73
C THR A 48 0.98 -2.14 -2.83
N CYS A 49 1.87 -2.37 -3.78
CA CYS A 49 1.75 -3.52 -4.67
C CYS A 49 2.02 -4.82 -3.88
N ARG A 50 1.64 -5.97 -4.46
CA ARG A 50 1.85 -7.27 -3.81
C ARG A 50 3.30 -7.52 -3.40
N SER A 51 4.26 -7.11 -4.23
CA SER A 51 5.68 -7.29 -3.94
C SER A 51 6.14 -6.43 -2.76
N CYS A 52 5.71 -5.16 -2.71
CA CYS A 52 6.05 -4.27 -1.60
C CYS A 52 5.32 -4.62 -0.31
N MET A 53 4.13 -5.22 -0.40
CA MET A 53 3.39 -5.75 0.74
C MET A 53 4.17 -6.88 1.44
N ASP A 54 4.78 -7.78 0.67
CA ASP A 54 5.57 -8.91 1.21
C ASP A 54 6.86 -8.44 1.91
N SER A 55 7.36 -7.26 1.52
CA SER A 55 8.58 -6.64 2.07
C SER A 55 8.32 -5.63 3.21
N ALA A 56 7.06 -5.39 3.60
CA ALA A 56 6.64 -4.36 4.56
C ALA A 56 6.19 -4.96 5.90
#